data_AF-A0A9D5RTF5-F1
#
_entry.id   AF-A0A9D5RTF5-F1
#
_cell.length_a   1.000
_cell.length_b   1.000
_cell.length_c   1.000
_cell.angle_alpha   90.00
_cell.angle_beta   90.00
_cell.angle_gamma   90.00
#
_symmetry.space_group_name_H-M   'P 1'
#
loop_
_entity.id
_entity.type
_entity.pdbx_description
1 polymer ?
#
loop_
_entity_poly.entity_id
_entity_poly.type
_entity_poly.pdbx_seq_one_letter_code
_entity_poly.pdbx_strand_id
1 'polypeptide(L)'
;MDIIQALMIAVSGFLVVFIMLILLWGIIALISKAVTAAEKTVEVKAEPVVSSEQIAESEPEEQPVKAHEIYGGEIALYDVDEKTAACIMAIVSDSSGIPLDHLIFRSIRALD
;
A
#
# COMPACT_ATOMS: atom_id res chain seq x y z
N MET A 1 14.75 32.67 39.83
CA MET A 1 13.88 32.12 38.77
C MET A 1 12.73 31.43 39.49
N ASP A 2 11.55 32.02 39.46
CA ASP A 2 10.43 31.52 40.24
C ASP A 2 9.97 30.15 39.73
N ILE A 3 9.91 29.17 40.63
CA ILE A 3 9.52 27.78 40.33
C ILE A 3 8.12 27.74 39.69
N ILE A 4 7.25 28.67 40.06
CA ILE A 4 5.90 28.82 39.49
C ILE A 4 5.96 29.20 38.01
N GLN A 5 6.91 30.04 37.59
CA GLN A 5 7.10 30.40 36.18
C GLN A 5 7.63 29.20 35.38
N ALA A 6 8.55 28.43 35.96
CA ALA A 6 9.05 27.19 35.36
C ALA A 6 7.95 26.11 35.24
N LEU A 7 7.04 26.05 36.21
CA LEU A 7 5.90 25.14 36.15
C LEU A 7 4.92 25.57 35.05
N MET A 8 4.61 26.85 34.94
CA MET A 8 3.73 27.39 33.89
C MET A 8 4.30 27.17 32.49
N ILE A 9 5.61 27.38 32.28
CA ILE A 9 6.22 27.13 30.97
C ILE A 9 6.22 25.63 30.63
N ALA A 10 6.45 24.75 31.61
CA ALA A 10 6.40 23.30 31.40
C ALA A 10 4.98 22.81 31.05
N VAL A 11 3.96 23.29 31.77
CA VAL A 11 2.54 22.98 31.47
C VAL A 11 2.15 23.50 30.09
N SER A 12 2.58 24.72 29.74
CA SER A 12 2.35 25.27 28.40
C SER A 12 3.00 24.41 27.31
N GLY A 13 4.25 23.96 27.51
CA GLY A 13 4.94 23.10 26.56
C GLY A 13 4.24 21.75 26.38
N PHE A 14 3.80 21.15 27.48
CA PHE A 14 3.00 19.92 27.44
C PHE A 14 1.70 20.14 26.66
N LEU A 15 0.95 21.20 26.94
CA LEU A 15 -0.30 21.50 26.22
C LEU A 15 -0.08 21.64 24.71
N VAL A 16 1.00 22.32 24.30
CA VAL A 16 1.35 22.47 22.87
C VAL A 16 1.62 21.11 22.22
N VAL A 17 2.34 20.21 22.90
CA VAL A 17 2.58 18.84 22.41
C VAL A 17 1.27 18.06 22.25
N PHE A 18 0.34 18.18 23.21
CA PHE A 18 -0.98 17.53 23.10
C PHE A 18 -1.76 18.02 21.88
N ILE A 19 -1.80 19.33 21.66
CA ILE A 19 -2.44 19.91 20.48
C ILE A 19 -1.79 19.38 19.20
N MET A 20 -0.45 19.34 19.14
CA MET A 20 0.30 18.82 17.99
C MET A 20 -0.05 17.36 17.70
N LEU A 21 -0.15 16.50 18.73
CA LEU A 21 -0.51 15.08 18.59
C LEU A 21 -1.96 14.92 18.08
N ILE A 22 -2.91 15.70 18.62
CA ILE A 22 -4.30 15.68 18.17
C ILE A 22 -4.39 16.15 16.71
N LEU A 23 -3.65 17.19 16.35
CA LEU A 23 -3.63 17.72 15.00
C LEU A 23 -3.09 16.69 14.00
N LEU A 24 -2.00 16.00 14.36
CA LEU A 24 -1.45 14.91 13.55
C LEU A 24 -2.43 13.75 13.41
N TRP A 25 -3.05 13.31 14.52
CA TRP A 25 -4.08 12.28 14.50
C TRP A 25 -5.28 12.68 13.62
N GLY A 26 -5.71 13.93 13.70
CA GLY A 26 -6.77 14.48 12.87
C GLY A 26 -6.44 14.49 11.38
N ILE A 27 -5.21 14.85 11.00
CA ILE A 27 -4.73 14.80 9.61
C ILE A 27 -4.73 13.35 9.10
N ILE A 28 -4.21 12.41 9.89
CA ILE A 28 -4.19 10.99 9.52
C ILE A 28 -5.63 10.48 9.33
N ALA A 29 -6.54 10.78 10.26
CA ALA A 29 -7.94 10.39 10.16
C ALA A 29 -8.65 11.02 8.95
N LEU A 30 -8.32 12.27 8.59
CA LEU A 30 -8.85 12.93 7.41
C LEU A 30 -8.40 12.24 6.13
N ILE A 31 -7.10 11.90 6.03
CA ILE A 31 -6.55 11.17 4.89
C ILE A 31 -7.16 9.76 4.81
N SER A 32 -7.25 9.04 5.93
CA SER A 32 -7.92 7.74 5.97
C SER A 32 -9.36 7.81 5.49
N LYS A 33 -10.13 8.82 5.93
CA LYS A 33 -11.51 9.03 5.44
C LYS A 33 -11.57 9.38 3.96
N ALA A 34 -10.64 10.19 3.45
CA ALA A 34 -10.59 10.57 2.04
C ALA A 34 -10.27 9.36 1.15
N VAL A 35 -9.34 8.51 1.57
CA VAL A 35 -8.99 7.26 0.87
C VAL A 35 -10.18 6.30 0.91
N THR A 36 -10.78 6.04 2.07
CA THR A 36 -11.97 5.16 2.17
C THR A 36 -13.17 5.69 1.37
N ALA A 37 -13.35 7.00 1.27
CA ALA A 37 -14.41 7.58 0.43
C ALA A 37 -14.13 7.43 -1.07
N ALA A 38 -12.87 7.46 -1.49
CA ALA A 38 -12.48 7.18 -2.87
C ALA A 38 -12.65 5.69 -3.23
N GLU A 39 -12.34 4.79 -2.28
CA GLU A 39 -12.51 3.34 -2.42
C GLU A 39 -13.99 2.94 -2.49
N LYS A 40 -14.86 3.60 -1.71
CA LYS A 40 -16.32 3.34 -1.74
C LYS A 40 -16.99 3.67 -3.07
N THR A 41 -16.39 4.50 -3.93
CA THR A 41 -16.91 4.74 -5.30
C THR A 41 -16.54 3.59 -6.25
N VAL A 42 -15.48 2.83 -5.94
CA VAL A 42 -15.03 1.66 -6.71
C VAL A 42 -15.75 0.38 -6.24
N GLU A 43 -16.06 0.25 -4.95
CA GLU A 43 -16.70 -0.95 -4.37
C GLU A 43 -18.22 -1.09 -4.60
N VAL A 44 -18.93 -0.09 -5.15
CA VAL A 44 -20.37 -0.26 -5.48
C VAL A 44 -20.59 -1.24 -6.65
N LYS A 45 -19.53 -1.74 -7.29
CA LYS A 45 -19.65 -2.67 -8.44
C LYS A 45 -19.17 -4.10 -8.17
N ALA A 46 -18.84 -4.51 -6.95
CA ALA A 46 -18.51 -5.93 -6.73
C ALA A 46 -18.64 -6.41 -5.27
N GLU A 47 -19.85 -6.78 -4.89
CA GLU A 47 -20.07 -7.98 -4.08
C GLU A 47 -21.27 -8.72 -4.69
N PRO A 48 -21.41 -10.06 -4.55
CA PRO A 48 -20.64 -10.99 -3.72
C PRO A 48 -20.13 -12.24 -4.48
N VAL A 49 -19.10 -12.94 -3.99
CA VAL A 49 -19.11 -14.42 -3.89
C VAL A 49 -17.91 -14.96 -3.07
N VAL A 50 -18.24 -15.40 -1.86
CA VAL A 50 -18.01 -16.74 -1.27
C VAL A 50 -16.63 -17.43 -1.42
N SER A 51 -16.11 -17.80 -0.24
CA SER A 51 -15.26 -18.96 0.07
C SER A 51 -13.76 -18.81 -0.13
N SER A 52 -13.03 -18.75 0.98
CA SER A 52 -12.02 -19.77 1.32
C SER A 52 -11.64 -19.61 2.79
N GLU A 53 -12.29 -20.40 3.64
CA GLU A 53 -11.64 -21.08 4.77
C GLU A 53 -10.21 -21.48 4.34
N GLN A 54 -9.19 -21.11 5.10
CA GLN A 54 -8.48 -22.03 6.00
C GLN A 54 -7.19 -21.35 6.50
N ILE A 55 -7.25 -20.87 7.73
CA ILE A 55 -6.08 -20.53 8.55
C ILE A 55 -5.61 -21.83 9.18
N ALA A 56 -4.42 -22.31 8.82
CA ALA A 56 -3.70 -23.32 9.58
C ALA A 56 -2.19 -23.20 9.30
N GLU A 57 -1.52 -22.46 10.18
CA GLU A 57 -0.32 -22.86 10.92
C GLU A 57 0.64 -23.88 10.26
N SER A 58 1.91 -23.47 10.02
CA SER A 58 3.16 -24.10 10.53
C SER A 58 4.37 -23.80 9.64
N GLU A 59 5.33 -23.02 10.18
CA GLU A 59 6.78 -23.04 9.87
C GLU A 59 7.41 -24.36 10.42
N PRO A 60 8.68 -24.79 10.17
CA PRO A 60 9.79 -24.15 9.42
C PRO A 60 10.68 -25.12 8.57
N GLU A 61 11.73 -24.53 7.97
CA GLU A 61 12.96 -25.14 7.40
C GLU A 61 12.90 -25.87 6.04
N GLU A 62 13.42 -25.22 4.99
CA GLU A 62 14.62 -25.63 4.24
C GLU A 62 14.83 -24.67 3.05
N GLN A 63 16.02 -24.06 2.96
CA GLN A 63 16.46 -23.39 1.74
C GLN A 63 16.89 -24.45 0.72
N PRO A 64 16.25 -24.48 -0.44
CA PRO A 64 17.00 -24.56 -1.68
C PRO A 64 16.68 -23.30 -2.49
N VAL A 65 17.73 -22.59 -2.89
CA VAL A 65 17.76 -21.66 -4.04
C VAL A 65 16.39 -21.09 -4.38
N LYS A 66 16.07 -19.90 -3.84
CA LYS A 66 14.99 -19.05 -4.36
C LYS A 66 15.32 -18.78 -5.83
N ALA A 67 14.91 -19.69 -6.70
CA ALA A 67 14.43 -19.38 -8.03
C ALA A 67 13.58 -18.14 -7.80
N HIS A 68 14.09 -17.03 -8.32
CA HIS A 68 13.52 -15.72 -8.16
C HIS A 68 12.01 -15.88 -8.29
N GLU A 69 11.30 -15.74 -7.17
CA GLU A 69 9.85 -15.77 -7.16
C GLU A 69 9.49 -14.54 -7.99
N ILE A 70 9.31 -14.76 -9.29
CA ILE A 70 8.66 -13.81 -10.17
C ILE A 70 7.36 -13.57 -9.45
N TYR A 71 7.25 -12.41 -8.82
CA TYR A 71 6.12 -12.02 -8.01
C TYR A 71 4.97 -11.78 -9.00
N GLY A 72 4.42 -12.88 -9.50
CA GLY A 72 3.28 -12.95 -10.39
C GLY A 72 2.01 -12.69 -9.60
N GLY A 73 1.97 -11.54 -8.95
CA GLY A 73 0.70 -11.00 -8.49
C GLY A 73 -0.23 -10.87 -9.71
N GLU A 74 -1.52 -11.12 -9.48
CA GLU A 74 -2.53 -11.01 -10.52
C GLU A 74 -2.50 -9.60 -11.13
N ILE A 75 -2.20 -9.52 -12.43
CA ILE A 75 -2.13 -8.27 -13.17
C ILE A 75 -3.50 -7.89 -13.70
N ALA A 76 -3.98 -6.69 -13.35
CA ALA A 76 -5.22 -6.17 -13.88
C ALA A 76 -5.02 -5.69 -15.33
N LEU A 77 -5.45 -6.54 -16.28
CA LEU A 77 -5.41 -6.29 -17.71
C LEU A 77 -6.74 -5.70 -18.17
N TYR A 78 -6.69 -4.52 -18.77
CA TYR A 78 -7.88 -3.86 -19.33
C TYR A 78 -7.71 -3.75 -20.84
N ASP A 79 -8.46 -4.58 -21.56
CA ASP A 79 -8.48 -4.63 -23.03
C ASP A 79 -7.11 -4.96 -23.66
N VAL A 80 -6.25 -5.66 -22.91
CA VAL A 80 -4.93 -6.10 -23.35
C VAL A 80 -4.81 -7.60 -23.14
N ASP A 81 -4.36 -8.33 -24.15
CA ASP A 81 -4.08 -9.76 -24.06
C ASP A 81 -2.78 -10.03 -23.29
N GLU A 82 -2.71 -11.20 -22.69
CA GLU A 82 -1.58 -11.61 -21.85
C GLU A 82 -0.24 -11.60 -22.61
N LYS A 83 -0.25 -11.91 -23.92
CA LYS A 83 0.96 -11.90 -24.75
C LYS A 83 1.45 -10.48 -25.01
N THR A 84 0.57 -9.52 -25.27
CA THR A 84 0.94 -8.10 -25.38
C THR A 84 1.41 -7.56 -24.03
N ALA A 85 0.75 -7.95 -22.94
CA ALA A 85 1.19 -7.60 -21.60
C ALA A 85 2.62 -8.05 -21.30
N ALA A 86 2.95 -9.32 -21.58
CA ALA A 86 4.30 -9.85 -21.42
C ALA A 86 5.34 -9.07 -22.26
N CYS A 87 4.96 -8.68 -23.48
CA CYS A 87 5.82 -7.86 -24.32
C CYS A 87 6.05 -6.47 -23.73
N ILE A 88 5.01 -5.82 -23.20
CA ILE A 88 5.11 -4.54 -22.49
C ILE A 88 6.02 -4.70 -21.27
N MET A 89 5.88 -5.77 -20.49
CA MET A 89 6.71 -6.01 -19.30
C MET A 89 8.19 -6.11 -19.65
N ALA A 90 8.51 -6.84 -20.72
CA ALA A 90 9.87 -6.97 -21.22
C ALA A 90 10.46 -5.62 -21.66
N ILE A 91 9.71 -4.85 -22.47
CA ILE A 91 10.17 -3.54 -22.96
C ILE A 91 10.41 -2.57 -21.80
N VAL A 92 9.48 -2.51 -20.84
CA VAL A 92 9.61 -1.61 -19.70
C VAL A 92 10.82 -1.99 -18.86
N SER A 93 11.05 -3.28 -18.60
CA SER A 93 12.23 -3.76 -17.85
C SER A 93 13.56 -3.41 -18.53
N ASP A 94 13.63 -3.55 -19.86
CA ASP A 94 14.81 -3.20 -20.66
C ASP A 94 15.04 -1.68 -20.63
N SER A 95 13.98 -0.89 -20.83
CA SER A 95 14.05 0.57 -20.83
C SER A 95 14.39 1.17 -19.46
N SER A 96 13.93 0.54 -18.36
CA SER A 96 14.23 1.00 -17.00
C SER A 96 15.54 0.44 -16.46
N GLY A 97 16.10 -0.60 -17.09
CA GLY A 97 17.28 -1.31 -16.58
C GLY A 97 17.04 -2.02 -15.24
N ILE A 98 15.77 -2.25 -14.88
CA ILE A 98 15.37 -2.92 -13.64
C ILE A 98 14.93 -4.33 -14.06
N PRO A 99 15.53 -5.39 -13.50
CA PRO A 99 15.19 -6.74 -13.91
C PRO A 99 13.74 -7.05 -13.49
N LEU A 100 13.09 -7.95 -14.24
CA LEU A 100 11.64 -8.20 -14.17
C LEU A 100 11.16 -8.53 -12.75
N ASP A 101 12.02 -9.12 -11.95
CA ASP A 101 11.74 -9.50 -10.58
C ASP A 101 11.59 -8.36 -9.58
N HIS A 102 12.22 -7.21 -9.86
CA HIS A 102 12.08 -6.00 -9.06
C HIS A 102 11.02 -5.05 -9.64
N LEU A 103 10.32 -5.46 -10.71
CA LEU A 103 9.37 -4.64 -11.44
C LEU A 103 7.93 -5.13 -11.24
N ILE A 104 7.11 -4.34 -10.55
CA ILE A 104 5.71 -4.69 -10.24
C ILE A 104 4.75 -3.92 -11.16
N PHE A 105 4.03 -4.64 -12.02
CA PHE A 105 2.96 -4.09 -12.84
C PHE A 105 1.62 -4.17 -12.11
N ARG A 106 1.03 -3.03 -11.75
CA ARG A 106 -0.30 -3.01 -11.09
C ARG A 106 -1.47 -3.06 -12.07
N SER A 107 -1.34 -2.43 -13.24
CA SER A 107 -2.39 -2.43 -14.27
C SER A 107 -1.81 -2.10 -15.64
N ILE A 108 -2.32 -2.75 -16.69
CA ILE A 108 -2.03 -2.41 -18.09
C ILE A 108 -3.36 -2.09 -18.76
N ARG A 109 -3.46 -0.90 -19.37
CA ARG A 109 -4.66 -0.40 -20.05
C ARG A 109 -4.34 -0.02 -21.48
N ALA A 110 -5.15 -0.46 -22.43
CA ALA A 110 -5.16 0.14 -23.76
C ALA A 110 -5.66 1.60 -23.65
N LEU A 111 -5.01 2.52 -24.36
CA LEU A 111 -5.52 3.86 -24.58
C LEU A 111 -6.25 3.80 -25.93
N ASP A 112 -7.57 3.92 -25.92
CA ASP A 112 -8.41 4.05 -27.12
C ASP A 112 -8.06 5.35 -27.89
#